data_AF-A0A0N4UGN7-F1
#
_entry.id   AF-A0A0N4UGN7-F1
#
_cell.length_a   1.000
_cell.length_b   1.000
_cell.length_c   1.000
_cell.angle_alpha   90.00
_cell.angle_beta   90.00
_cell.angle_gamma   90.00
#
_symmetry.space_group_name_H-M   'P 1'
#
loop_
_entity.id
_entity.type
_entity.pdbx_description
1 polymer ?
#
loop_
_entity_poly.entity_id
_entity_poly.type
_entity_poly.pdbx_seq_one_letter_code
_entity_poly.pdbx_strand_id
1 'polypeptide(L)'
;MDNLPVSDSRTDIVSSNDKSLTDDASIMSADKEHASDAILSADSIHTIDNKTSTAAFRGSGTLLAEKGQFADNGTLKGEIHFVENVPCSILSTFDVMKSSTLSDKTVEPDAVLSVASDYDVGSATRPTDKPSFTDFEEHQLCHVNSEEMDIQIVDYIKDQKKNNSEITHEDELQLTINFCKAKIRSNMEKDLIKIPKKELRHLMNKVIECSLELDRLREESNDPAKRAKWKNILISNGHILALQAISGRNPYCEVCLTTIWRVLQRYRRCEECGMRLHEKCIDGIMRRCVATKLHHSSFEICLDICMEQKLSDQDYKCAECRIPLKFGSTSVEEPRLCDYNGFYYCTRCHWNDQCIIPARIVHNWDFQKYKVCRASKQLLVLIERRPIFDIVKLNPSLPKFVDKLNRIDKLRKNIIFMKCYFICCKNARKLRILQYLNHRQHFVDNSNLYSLSDLRDLMEDRLIPEIEQIFTVFFNHITKECEICQGNGFFCEICSDEKKQQMSIESIPRELRNLRACLLCSMVKSVEQFEMDGCDNCERYLGMKGDEEKVSECTSSNFDGLIAAMIPDESWVCKWQKINRKARGIYAVSVSGTLPSHIVQDLKSQNIRYKPHMRDMTKNS
;
A
#
# COMPACT_ATOMS: atom_id res chain seq x y z
N MET A 1 -68.00 14.65 8.72
CA MET A 1 -68.43 14.62 10.12
C MET A 1 -68.79 13.19 10.42
N ASP A 2 -68.11 12.39 11.24
CA ASP A 2 -67.02 12.53 12.22
C ASP A 2 -66.35 11.13 12.25
N ASN A 3 -65.11 10.87 12.64
CA ASN A 3 -64.49 11.12 13.94
C ASN A 3 -62.99 10.77 13.80
N LEU A 4 -62.14 11.65 14.33
CA LEU A 4 -60.79 11.33 14.79
C LEU A 4 -60.89 10.62 16.16
N PRO A 5 -60.04 9.63 16.48
CA PRO A 5 -59.78 9.23 17.84
C PRO A 5 -58.63 10.05 18.44
N VAL A 6 -58.91 10.64 19.60
CA VAL A 6 -58.01 11.37 20.49
C VAL A 6 -57.36 10.42 21.48
N SER A 7 -56.17 10.82 21.91
CA SER A 7 -55.28 10.34 22.97
C SER A 7 -55.89 10.03 24.35
N ASP A 8 -55.31 9.06 25.06
CA ASP A 8 -54.98 9.05 26.50
C ASP A 8 -54.05 7.84 26.76
N SER A 9 -52.83 7.92 27.31
CA SER A 9 -52.31 8.38 28.61
C SER A 9 -52.45 7.36 29.77
N ARG A 10 -51.32 7.15 30.48
CA ARG A 10 -51.10 6.53 31.82
C ARG A 10 -51.09 4.99 31.92
N THR A 11 -49.90 4.39 32.07
CA THR A 11 -49.20 3.98 33.32
C THR A 11 -49.92 2.89 34.12
N ASP A 12 -49.31 1.70 34.17
CA ASP A 12 -49.38 0.81 35.33
C ASP A 12 -48.07 0.04 35.51
N ILE A 13 -47.52 0.16 36.72
CA ILE A 13 -46.42 -0.60 37.29
C ILE A 13 -47.07 -1.54 38.30
N VAL A 14 -46.98 -2.86 38.13
CA VAL A 14 -47.03 -3.82 39.24
C VAL A 14 -46.14 -5.02 38.94
N SER A 15 -45.25 -5.29 39.89
CA SER A 15 -44.40 -6.48 40.00
C SER A 15 -45.12 -7.66 40.66
N SER A 16 -44.80 -8.87 40.21
CA SER A 16 -44.95 -10.14 40.94
C SER A 16 -44.13 -11.20 40.18
N ASN A 17 -42.91 -11.55 40.59
CA ASN A 17 -42.52 -12.59 41.56
C ASN A 17 -43.21 -13.95 41.35
N ASP A 18 -42.51 -14.87 40.67
CA ASP A 18 -42.48 -16.33 40.90
C ASP A 18 -41.19 -16.86 40.23
N LYS A 19 -40.12 -17.11 40.99
CA LYS A 19 -39.70 -18.34 41.68
C LYS A 19 -39.43 -19.56 40.78
N SER A 20 -38.16 -19.97 40.88
CA SER A 20 -37.54 -21.29 40.65
C SER A 20 -37.51 -21.86 39.23
N LEU A 21 -36.30 -21.88 38.67
CA LEU A 21 -35.60 -23.12 38.28
C LEU A 21 -34.10 -22.80 38.19
N THR A 22 -33.35 -23.34 39.15
CA THR A 22 -31.90 -23.50 39.11
C THR A 22 -31.57 -24.63 38.14
N ASP A 23 -30.53 -24.45 37.32
CA ASP A 23 -29.44 -25.42 37.13
C ASP A 23 -28.51 -24.93 35.99
N ASP A 24 -27.31 -24.53 36.42
CA ASP A 24 -26.01 -24.73 35.78
C ASP A 24 -25.88 -24.63 34.26
N ALA A 25 -25.48 -23.46 33.79
CA ALA A 25 -24.60 -23.30 32.63
C ALA A 25 -23.69 -22.08 32.82
N SER A 26 -22.71 -22.24 33.70
CA SER A 26 -21.64 -21.30 34.01
C SER A 26 -20.66 -21.16 32.85
N ILE A 27 -20.95 -20.32 31.86
CA ILE A 27 -19.95 -19.81 30.89
C ILE A 27 -20.28 -18.33 30.61
N MET A 28 -19.27 -17.46 30.72
CA MET A 28 -19.24 -16.00 30.42
C MET A 28 -19.21 -15.06 31.65
N SER A 29 -18.06 -15.01 32.32
CA SER A 29 -17.49 -13.76 32.86
C SER A 29 -16.01 -13.78 32.45
N ALA A 30 -15.60 -13.04 31.42
CA ALA A 30 -15.35 -11.60 31.40
C ALA A 30 -14.26 -11.18 32.39
N ASP A 31 -13.04 -11.74 32.24
CA ASP A 31 -11.83 -11.13 32.77
C ASP A 31 -11.50 -9.87 31.95
N LYS A 32 -12.02 -8.74 32.44
CA LYS A 32 -11.61 -7.38 32.09
C LYS A 32 -10.31 -7.05 32.83
N GLU A 33 -9.17 -7.53 32.35
CA GLU A 33 -7.88 -6.93 32.72
C GLU A 33 -6.98 -6.85 31.48
N HIS A 34 -6.46 -5.63 31.22
CA HIS A 34 -5.46 -5.28 30.20
C HIS A 34 -5.98 -5.01 28.77
N ALA A 35 -6.86 -4.02 28.65
CA ALA A 35 -7.03 -3.22 27.42
C ALA A 35 -6.57 -1.75 27.61
N SER A 36 -5.69 -1.51 28.58
CA SER A 36 -5.07 -0.22 28.86
C SER A 36 -3.56 -0.41 28.74
N ASP A 37 -3.03 -0.33 27.52
CA ASP A 37 -1.63 0.01 27.18
C ASP A 37 -1.39 -0.19 25.67
N ALA A 38 -2.14 0.55 24.84
CA ALA A 38 -1.79 0.80 23.43
C ALA A 38 -2.58 2.02 22.90
N ILE A 39 -2.67 3.08 23.70
CA ILE A 39 -2.94 4.44 23.21
C ILE A 39 -1.59 5.15 23.28
N LEU A 40 -0.66 4.72 22.43
CA LEU A 40 0.52 5.53 22.12
C LEU A 40 0.07 6.56 21.09
N SER A 41 -0.26 7.74 21.61
CA SER A 41 -0.06 9.06 21.00
C SER A 41 0.05 9.08 19.47
N ALA A 42 -1.07 9.40 18.82
CA ALA A 42 -1.12 9.88 17.44
C ALA A 42 -0.64 11.36 17.31
N ASP A 43 -0.03 11.91 18.36
CA ASP A 43 0.49 13.28 18.37
C ASP A 43 2.00 13.23 18.13
N SER A 44 2.42 13.28 16.86
CA SER A 44 3.69 13.84 16.35
C SER A 44 3.93 13.42 14.90
N ILE A 45 2.96 13.65 14.01
CA ILE A 45 3.31 13.90 12.60
C ILE A 45 3.40 15.41 12.50
N HIS A 46 4.62 15.92 12.61
CA HIS A 46 4.96 17.27 12.19
C HIS A 46 4.43 17.45 10.77
N THR A 47 3.37 18.24 10.62
CA THR A 47 2.99 18.86 9.35
C THR A 47 4.19 19.65 8.88
N ILE A 48 4.93 19.07 7.93
CA ILE A 48 5.91 19.80 7.13
C ILE A 48 5.08 20.80 6.32
N ASP A 49 5.06 22.05 6.78
CA ASP A 49 4.64 23.22 6.03
C ASP A 49 5.54 23.31 4.79
N ASN A 50 5.19 22.63 3.70
CA ASN A 50 5.74 22.89 2.38
C ASN A 50 5.14 24.21 1.85
N LYS A 51 5.56 25.32 2.47
CA LYS A 51 5.58 26.64 1.84
C LYS A 51 6.75 26.69 0.87
N THR A 52 6.66 25.96 -0.23
CA THR A 52 7.59 26.10 -1.35
C THR A 52 6.80 26.16 -2.64
N SER A 53 6.80 27.36 -3.23
CA SER A 53 6.54 27.62 -4.64
C SER A 53 5.12 27.28 -5.13
N THR A 54 4.18 28.15 -4.82
CA THR A 54 3.09 28.49 -5.75
C THR A 54 3.71 29.09 -7.03
N ALA A 55 4.18 28.23 -7.93
CA ALA A 55 4.26 28.58 -9.34
C ALA A 55 2.80 28.66 -9.81
N ALA A 56 2.33 29.89 -10.02
CA ALA A 56 1.00 30.18 -10.49
C ALA A 56 0.78 29.53 -11.86
N PHE A 57 0.18 28.35 -11.87
CA PHE A 57 -0.45 27.83 -13.08
C PHE A 57 -1.69 28.69 -13.34
N ARG A 58 -1.51 29.72 -14.19
CA ARG A 58 -2.59 30.44 -14.86
C ARG A 58 -3.26 29.45 -15.81
N GLY A 59 -4.25 28.74 -15.31
CA GLY A 59 -5.09 27.84 -16.09
C GLY A 59 -6.46 27.77 -15.44
N SER A 60 -7.18 28.89 -15.43
CA SER A 60 -8.60 28.93 -15.07
C SER A 60 -9.39 28.13 -16.11
N GLY A 61 -9.52 26.82 -15.91
CA GLY A 61 -10.33 25.96 -16.77
C GLY A 61 -11.81 26.27 -16.56
N THR A 62 -12.40 27.02 -17.49
CA THR A 62 -13.86 27.21 -17.56
C THR A 62 -14.51 25.91 -18.04
N LEU A 63 -15.21 25.21 -17.15
CA LEU A 63 -16.13 24.13 -17.53
C LEU A 63 -17.40 24.77 -18.10
N LEU A 64 -17.65 24.57 -19.40
CA LEU A 64 -18.92 24.94 -20.04
C LEU A 64 -19.98 23.90 -19.65
N ALA A 65 -20.84 24.23 -18.68
CA ALA A 65 -22.04 23.46 -18.37
C ALA A 65 -23.26 24.08 -19.09
N GLU A 66 -24.08 23.23 -19.72
CA GLU A 66 -25.31 23.65 -20.42
C GLU A 66 -26.37 24.16 -19.43
N LYS A 67 -27.03 25.27 -19.77
CA LYS A 67 -28.26 25.71 -19.12
C LYS A 67 -29.41 24.82 -19.62
N GLY A 68 -29.73 23.76 -18.88
CA GLY A 68 -30.93 22.94 -19.11
C GLY A 68 -32.20 23.77 -18.93
N GLN A 69 -33.13 23.63 -19.87
CA GLN A 69 -34.48 24.21 -19.79
C GLN A 69 -35.26 23.60 -18.62
N PHE A 70 -35.98 24.46 -17.90
CA PHE A 70 -36.86 24.08 -16.78
C PHE A 70 -37.92 23.07 -17.25
N ALA A 71 -37.94 21.88 -16.63
CA ALA A 71 -39.07 20.97 -16.68
C ALA A 71 -39.90 21.14 -15.40
N ASP A 72 -41.19 21.33 -15.60
CA ASP A 72 -42.21 21.57 -14.56
C ASP A 72 -42.30 20.45 -13.52
N ASN A 73 -42.47 20.87 -12.26
CA ASN A 73 -43.11 20.16 -11.15
C ASN A 73 -43.20 18.63 -11.25
N GLY A 74 -42.12 17.95 -10.92
CA GLY A 74 -42.13 16.53 -10.58
C GLY A 74 -41.10 16.28 -9.51
N THR A 75 -41.53 15.79 -8.35
CA THR A 75 -40.65 15.36 -7.25
C THR A 75 -39.64 14.35 -7.78
N LEU A 76 -38.43 14.81 -8.11
CA LEU A 76 -37.35 13.96 -8.61
C LEU A 76 -36.90 13.05 -7.47
N LYS A 77 -37.31 11.78 -7.54
CA LYS A 77 -36.61 10.69 -6.84
C LYS A 77 -35.30 10.43 -7.57
N GLY A 78 -34.35 11.34 -7.47
CA GLY A 78 -32.98 11.06 -7.92
C GLY A 78 -32.33 10.08 -6.95
N GLU A 79 -31.84 8.94 -7.44
CA GLU A 79 -30.89 8.14 -6.65
C GLU A 79 -29.51 8.80 -6.71
N ILE A 80 -28.85 8.92 -5.54
CA ILE A 80 -27.47 9.38 -5.45
C ILE A 80 -26.58 8.28 -6.01
N HIS A 81 -26.15 8.43 -7.26
CA HIS A 81 -25.09 7.60 -7.84
C HIS A 81 -23.73 8.16 -7.44
N PHE A 82 -22.90 7.32 -6.81
CA PHE A 82 -21.49 7.60 -6.62
C PHE A 82 -20.82 7.54 -8.00
N VAL A 83 -20.56 8.71 -8.59
CA VAL A 83 -19.72 8.81 -9.79
C VAL A 83 -18.29 8.52 -9.33
N GLU A 84 -17.77 7.33 -9.63
CA GLU A 84 -16.39 6.96 -9.32
C GLU A 84 -15.43 8.01 -9.91
N ASN A 85 -14.50 8.51 -9.09
CA ASN A 85 -13.33 9.30 -9.49
C ASN A 85 -13.60 10.69 -10.11
N VAL A 86 -14.33 11.56 -9.40
CA VAL A 86 -14.19 13.01 -9.58
C VAL A 86 -13.07 13.49 -8.63
N PRO A 87 -11.91 13.95 -9.14
CA PRO A 87 -10.84 14.44 -8.28
C PRO A 87 -11.30 15.63 -7.43
N CYS A 88 -10.93 15.65 -6.14
CA CYS A 88 -11.31 16.71 -5.19
C CYS A 88 -10.98 18.15 -5.66
N SER A 89 -10.04 18.31 -6.59
CA SER A 89 -9.72 19.59 -7.22
C SER A 89 -10.89 20.17 -8.04
N ILE A 90 -11.75 19.34 -8.64
CA ILE A 90 -12.96 19.79 -9.34
C ILE A 90 -14.02 20.30 -8.34
N LEU A 91 -14.02 19.78 -7.10
CA LEU A 91 -14.98 20.19 -6.07
C LEU A 91 -14.77 21.64 -5.63
N SER A 92 -13.52 22.14 -5.66
CA SER A 92 -13.23 23.55 -5.33
C SER A 92 -13.71 24.54 -6.40
N THR A 93 -13.87 24.10 -7.64
CA THR A 93 -14.32 24.97 -8.74
C THR A 93 -15.82 25.26 -8.68
N PHE A 94 -16.61 24.38 -8.05
CA PHE A 94 -18.06 24.59 -7.90
C PHE A 94 -18.41 25.65 -6.86
N ASP A 95 -17.57 25.89 -5.85
CA ASP A 95 -17.81 26.92 -4.83
C ASP A 95 -17.64 28.35 -5.36
N VAL A 96 -16.84 28.57 -6.41
CA VAL A 96 -16.60 29.93 -6.93
C VAL A 96 -17.73 30.43 -7.83
N MET A 97 -18.59 29.56 -8.38
CA MET A 97 -19.65 29.99 -9.29
C MET A 97 -20.92 30.55 -8.64
N LYS A 98 -21.06 30.53 -7.30
CA LYS A 98 -22.19 31.19 -6.62
C LYS A 98 -21.92 32.62 -6.15
N SER A 99 -20.73 33.16 -6.36
CA SER A 99 -20.35 34.45 -5.77
C SER A 99 -19.42 35.25 -6.68
N SER A 100 -19.95 35.79 -7.79
CA SER A 100 -19.52 37.09 -8.35
C SER A 100 -20.16 37.33 -9.72
N THR A 101 -21.37 37.89 -9.70
CA THR A 101 -21.76 38.89 -10.68
C THR A 101 -20.87 40.12 -10.47
N LEU A 102 -20.00 40.50 -11.41
CA LEU A 102 -19.59 41.89 -11.66
C LEU A 102 -18.58 42.00 -12.82
N SER A 103 -19.10 42.57 -13.91
CA SER A 103 -18.49 43.52 -14.86
C SER A 103 -17.06 43.31 -15.36
N ASP A 104 -17.00 43.11 -16.68
CA ASP A 104 -16.08 43.71 -17.65
C ASP A 104 -15.04 44.69 -17.09
N LYS A 105 -13.77 44.36 -17.32
CA LYS A 105 -12.76 45.32 -17.81
C LYS A 105 -11.61 44.58 -18.47
N THR A 106 -11.46 44.87 -19.75
CA THR A 106 -10.37 44.55 -20.66
C THR A 106 -9.03 45.09 -20.14
N VAL A 107 -7.99 44.25 -20.13
CA VAL A 107 -6.59 44.71 -20.09
C VAL A 107 -5.80 43.85 -21.08
N GLU A 108 -5.19 44.53 -22.05
CA GLU A 108 -4.29 44.02 -23.07
C GLU A 108 -2.90 43.65 -22.53
N PRO A 109 -2.10 42.86 -23.27
CA PRO A 109 -0.96 42.13 -22.73
C PRO A 109 0.39 42.82 -23.01
N ASP A 110 1.21 42.95 -21.96
CA ASP A 110 2.63 43.25 -22.09
C ASP A 110 3.45 41.98 -22.30
N ALA A 111 4.15 41.97 -23.43
CA ALA A 111 5.24 41.09 -23.80
C ALA A 111 6.44 41.26 -22.85
N VAL A 112 7.12 40.17 -22.47
CA VAL A 112 8.59 40.14 -22.30
C VAL A 112 9.13 38.70 -22.44
N LEU A 113 9.98 38.56 -23.47
CA LEU A 113 11.18 37.74 -23.66
C LEU A 113 11.33 36.31 -23.11
N SER A 114 11.41 35.40 -24.08
CA SER A 114 12.52 34.47 -24.38
C SER A 114 13.72 34.41 -23.41
N VAL A 115 14.02 33.19 -22.94
CA VAL A 115 15.39 32.72 -22.76
C VAL A 115 15.50 31.35 -23.44
N ALA A 116 16.37 31.30 -24.44
CA ALA A 116 16.85 30.12 -25.14
C ALA A 116 18.18 29.68 -24.53
N SER A 117 18.43 28.37 -24.52
CA SER A 117 19.73 27.70 -24.64
C SER A 117 19.47 26.20 -24.45
N ASP A 118 19.38 25.41 -25.52
CA ASP A 118 20.53 24.76 -26.18
C ASP A 118 21.38 23.96 -25.20
N TYR A 119 21.28 22.62 -25.25
CA TYR A 119 22.44 21.74 -25.21
C TYR A 119 22.13 20.40 -25.91
N ASP A 120 23.18 19.90 -26.53
CA ASP A 120 23.22 19.12 -27.74
C ASP A 120 22.88 17.64 -27.61
N VAL A 121 22.49 17.15 -28.78
CA VAL A 121 22.32 15.76 -29.20
C VAL A 121 23.69 15.09 -29.35
N GLY A 122 23.88 13.97 -28.65
CA GLY A 122 25.03 13.08 -28.81
C GLY A 122 24.58 11.67 -29.23
N SER A 123 24.63 11.42 -30.54
CA SER A 123 24.91 10.18 -31.27
C SER A 123 24.80 8.85 -30.50
N ALA A 124 23.81 8.00 -30.76
CA ALA A 124 23.77 7.03 -31.88
C ALA A 124 24.95 6.04 -31.94
N THR A 125 24.77 4.87 -31.34
CA THR A 125 25.41 3.61 -31.78
C THR A 125 24.44 2.44 -31.59
N ARG A 126 24.04 1.82 -32.72
CA ARG A 126 23.55 0.43 -32.79
C ARG A 126 24.69 -0.51 -32.37
N PRO A 127 24.38 -1.64 -31.73
CA PRO A 127 24.31 -2.87 -32.53
C PRO A 127 23.18 -3.82 -32.12
N THR A 128 22.58 -4.38 -33.16
CA THR A 128 21.97 -5.71 -33.20
C THR A 128 22.93 -6.76 -32.65
N ASP A 129 22.51 -7.58 -31.70
CA ASP A 129 22.61 -9.05 -31.79
C ASP A 129 22.04 -9.73 -30.54
N LYS A 130 21.51 -10.94 -30.78
CA LYS A 130 20.70 -11.79 -29.90
C LYS A 130 21.33 -12.01 -28.51
N PRO A 131 20.50 -12.11 -27.45
CA PRO A 131 20.97 -12.15 -26.08
C PRO A 131 21.79 -13.41 -25.79
N SER A 132 23.07 -13.21 -25.51
CA SER A 132 23.95 -14.20 -24.91
C SER A 132 23.56 -14.43 -23.45
N PHE A 133 23.71 -15.67 -23.03
CA PHE A 133 23.18 -16.33 -21.83
C PHE A 133 23.80 -15.85 -20.49
N THR A 134 24.08 -14.55 -20.31
CA THR A 134 24.81 -14.05 -19.12
C THR A 134 24.06 -13.03 -18.25
N ASP A 135 22.82 -12.67 -18.56
CA ASP A 135 22.10 -11.62 -17.79
C ASP A 135 21.20 -12.16 -16.66
N PHE A 136 21.40 -13.40 -16.19
CA PHE A 136 20.57 -14.00 -15.13
C PHE A 136 21.18 -13.95 -13.70
N GLU A 137 22.30 -13.27 -13.47
CA GLU A 137 23.02 -13.41 -12.18
C GLU A 137 22.73 -12.38 -11.06
N GLU A 138 21.89 -11.35 -11.22
CA GLU A 138 21.74 -10.34 -10.14
C GLU A 138 20.43 -10.34 -9.34
N HIS A 139 19.40 -11.10 -9.72
CA HIS A 139 18.09 -11.03 -9.03
C HIS A 139 17.78 -12.12 -7.99
N GLN A 140 18.61 -13.16 -7.85
CA GLN A 140 18.36 -14.26 -6.88
C GLN A 140 19.17 -14.21 -5.58
N LEU A 141 20.05 -13.21 -5.41
CA LEU A 141 20.85 -12.99 -4.20
C LEU A 141 20.45 -11.69 -3.49
N CYS A 142 19.14 -11.45 -3.32
CA CYS A 142 18.60 -10.21 -2.77
C CYS A 142 18.98 -9.91 -1.29
N HIS A 143 19.71 -10.80 -0.60
CA HIS A 143 19.92 -10.68 0.85
C HIS A 143 21.37 -10.59 1.33
N VAL A 144 22.39 -10.88 0.52
CA VAL A 144 23.74 -11.12 1.07
C VAL A 144 24.42 -9.82 1.58
N ASN A 145 24.38 -8.72 0.83
CA ASN A 145 25.23 -7.56 1.17
C ASN A 145 24.75 -6.76 2.39
N SER A 146 23.42 -6.62 2.60
CA SER A 146 22.90 -5.97 3.81
C SER A 146 23.12 -6.86 5.05
N GLU A 147 23.03 -8.18 4.88
CA GLU A 147 23.23 -9.10 5.98
C GLU A 147 24.69 -9.16 6.42
N GLU A 148 25.65 -8.98 5.51
CA GLU A 148 27.07 -9.03 5.83
C GLU A 148 27.50 -7.89 6.79
N MET A 149 27.07 -6.65 6.55
CA MET A 149 27.35 -5.55 7.48
C MET A 149 26.72 -5.78 8.85
N ASP A 150 25.48 -6.27 8.89
CA ASP A 150 24.81 -6.58 10.14
C ASP A 150 25.51 -7.72 10.90
N ILE A 151 26.04 -8.71 10.19
CA ILE A 151 26.85 -9.79 10.77
C ILE A 151 28.11 -9.19 11.41
N GLN A 152 28.83 -8.30 10.71
CA GLN A 152 30.02 -7.65 11.26
C GLN A 152 29.72 -6.82 12.52
N ILE A 153 28.59 -6.11 12.56
CA ILE A 153 28.15 -5.37 13.76
C ILE A 153 27.90 -6.34 14.92
N VAL A 154 27.19 -7.45 14.66
CA VAL A 154 26.88 -8.45 15.69
C VAL A 154 28.14 -9.11 16.22
N ASP A 155 29.08 -9.47 15.36
CA ASP A 155 30.34 -10.08 15.75
C ASP A 155 31.20 -9.11 16.57
N TYR A 156 31.20 -7.82 16.20
CA TYR A 156 31.83 -6.76 17.00
C TYR A 156 31.21 -6.67 18.40
N ILE A 157 29.88 -6.64 18.52
CA ILE A 157 29.19 -6.59 19.81
C ILE A 157 29.47 -7.85 20.64
N LYS A 158 29.45 -9.04 20.03
CA LYS A 158 29.81 -10.30 20.71
C LYS A 158 31.22 -10.27 21.26
N ASP A 159 32.17 -9.68 20.53
CA ASP A 159 33.53 -9.51 21.01
C ASP A 159 33.60 -8.57 22.22
N GLN A 160 32.84 -7.46 22.19
CA GLN A 160 32.73 -6.58 23.36
C GLN A 160 32.08 -7.28 24.57
N LYS A 161 31.08 -8.15 24.36
CA LYS A 161 30.43 -8.94 25.44
C LYS A 161 31.38 -9.92 26.12
N LYS A 162 32.41 -10.42 25.44
CA LYS A 162 33.43 -11.27 26.09
C LYS A 162 34.21 -10.51 27.15
N ASN A 163 34.38 -9.21 26.97
CA ASN A 163 35.13 -8.35 27.89
C ASN A 163 34.24 -7.74 28.99
N ASN A 164 32.90 -7.66 28.76
CA ASN A 164 31.93 -7.16 29.72
C ASN A 164 30.62 -7.98 29.65
N SER A 165 30.30 -8.71 30.71
CA SER A 165 29.12 -9.62 30.74
C SER A 165 27.77 -8.91 30.84
N GLU A 166 27.74 -7.63 31.23
CA GLU A 166 26.51 -6.84 31.43
C GLU A 166 26.42 -5.69 30.42
N ILE A 167 26.30 -6.01 29.13
CA ILE A 167 26.00 -5.00 28.11
C ILE A 167 24.50 -4.72 28.12
N THR A 168 24.11 -3.47 28.41
CA THR A 168 22.72 -3.01 28.35
C THR A 168 22.26 -2.75 26.91
N HIS A 169 20.97 -2.55 26.67
CA HIS A 169 20.47 -2.13 25.35
C HIS A 169 21.11 -0.81 24.89
N GLU A 170 21.23 0.16 25.80
CA GLU A 170 21.86 1.45 25.50
C GLU A 170 23.32 1.26 25.05
N ASP A 171 24.05 0.34 25.71
CA ASP A 171 25.42 0.00 25.33
C ASP A 171 25.50 -0.67 23.95
N GLU A 172 24.60 -1.61 23.63
CA GLU A 172 24.56 -2.25 22.31
C GLU A 172 24.31 -1.24 21.18
N LEU A 173 23.39 -0.30 21.39
CA LEU A 173 23.12 0.78 20.44
C LEU A 173 24.34 1.68 20.28
N GLN A 174 24.97 2.07 21.38
CA GLN A 174 26.16 2.92 21.35
C GLN A 174 27.33 2.24 20.65
N LEU A 175 27.54 0.93 20.89
CA LEU A 175 28.53 0.12 20.18
C LEU A 175 28.23 0.03 18.69
N THR A 176 26.96 -0.19 18.31
CA THR A 176 26.52 -0.21 16.91
C THR A 176 26.78 1.11 16.21
N ILE A 177 26.41 2.23 16.84
CA ILE A 177 26.66 3.59 16.34
C ILE A 177 28.16 3.83 16.17
N ASN A 178 28.96 3.47 17.17
CA ASN A 178 30.41 3.66 17.15
C ASN A 178 31.07 2.85 16.04
N PHE A 179 30.68 1.59 15.87
CA PHE A 179 31.13 0.73 14.79
C PHE A 179 30.82 1.35 13.42
N CYS A 180 29.55 1.74 13.20
CA CYS A 180 29.13 2.33 11.93
C CYS A 180 29.86 3.66 11.66
N LYS A 181 29.97 4.56 12.66
CA LYS A 181 30.72 5.81 12.54
C LYS A 181 32.20 5.59 12.26
N ALA A 182 32.83 4.57 12.82
CA ALA A 182 34.22 4.24 12.53
C ALA A 182 34.39 3.73 11.09
N LYS A 183 33.47 2.88 10.62
CA LYS A 183 33.49 2.36 9.25
C LYS A 183 33.23 3.46 8.21
N ILE A 184 32.31 4.38 8.49
CA ILE A 184 32.06 5.58 7.66
C ILE A 184 33.29 6.49 7.62
N ARG A 185 33.92 6.79 8.77
CA ARG A 185 35.12 7.64 8.84
C ARG A 185 36.29 7.05 8.05
N SER A 186 36.55 5.76 8.19
CA SER A 186 37.63 5.10 7.43
C SER A 186 37.41 5.09 5.90
N ASN A 187 36.17 5.33 5.44
CA ASN A 187 35.86 5.54 4.02
C ASN A 187 36.08 6.99 3.55
N MET A 188 36.12 7.97 4.46
CA MET A 188 36.42 9.37 4.13
C MET A 188 37.93 9.68 4.18
N GLU A 189 38.70 8.96 4.99
CA GLU A 189 40.14 9.23 5.21
C GLU A 189 41.07 8.71 4.09
N LYS A 190 40.55 7.99 3.08
CA LYS A 190 41.38 7.36 2.03
C LYS A 190 40.85 7.74 0.65
N ASP A 191 41.71 8.30 -0.20
CA ASP A 191 41.40 8.79 -1.57
C ASP A 191 40.88 7.73 -2.57
N LEU A 192 40.66 6.50 -2.13
CA LEU A 192 40.04 5.43 -2.92
C LEU A 192 38.71 5.06 -2.26
N ILE A 193 37.60 5.26 -2.97
CA ILE A 193 36.27 4.79 -2.57
C ILE A 193 36.35 3.28 -2.33
N LYS A 194 36.32 2.85 -1.07
CA LYS A 194 36.40 1.41 -0.70
C LYS A 194 35.04 0.81 -0.46
N ILE A 195 34.09 1.59 0.08
CA ILE A 195 32.76 1.09 0.43
C ILE A 195 31.78 1.42 -0.72
N PRO A 196 31.08 0.42 -1.30
CA PRO A 196 30.01 0.67 -2.26
C PRO A 196 28.96 1.63 -1.72
N LYS A 197 28.40 2.51 -2.57
CA LYS A 197 27.39 3.52 -2.16
C LYS A 197 26.21 2.92 -1.39
N LYS A 198 25.79 1.69 -1.75
CA LYS A 198 24.71 0.95 -1.08
C LYS A 198 25.06 0.63 0.38
N GLU A 199 26.29 0.22 0.65
CA GLU A 199 26.78 -0.06 1.99
C GLU A 199 26.98 1.22 2.82
N LEU A 200 27.49 2.29 2.21
CA LEU A 200 27.60 3.58 2.90
C LEU A 200 26.23 4.09 3.36
N ARG A 201 25.22 3.97 2.49
CA ARG A 201 23.83 4.32 2.81
C ARG A 201 23.29 3.45 3.95
N HIS A 202 23.58 2.14 3.93
CA HIS A 202 23.22 1.22 5.01
C HIS A 202 23.79 1.67 6.36
N LEU A 203 25.09 1.95 6.41
CA LEU A 203 25.75 2.39 7.64
C LEU A 203 25.16 3.72 8.15
N MET A 204 24.86 4.67 7.25
CA MET A 204 24.21 5.93 7.63
C MET A 204 22.81 5.71 8.20
N ASN A 205 21.99 4.90 7.53
CA ASN A 205 20.65 4.56 8.01
C ASN A 205 20.71 3.88 9.37
N LYS A 206 21.66 2.96 9.58
CA LYS A 206 21.86 2.28 10.86
C LYS A 206 22.27 3.23 11.98
N VAL A 207 23.16 4.20 11.70
CA VAL A 207 23.52 5.24 12.68
C VAL A 207 22.28 6.06 13.08
N ILE A 208 21.45 6.47 12.11
CA ILE A 208 20.24 7.25 12.38
C ILE A 208 19.25 6.44 13.20
N GLU A 209 18.92 5.22 12.76
CA GLU A 209 18.01 4.30 13.44
C GLU A 209 18.43 4.06 14.90
N CYS A 210 19.70 3.70 15.12
CA CYS A 210 20.20 3.45 16.45
C CYS A 210 20.28 4.71 17.32
N SER A 211 20.55 5.88 16.73
CA SER A 211 20.58 7.15 17.49
C SER A 211 19.18 7.56 17.95
N LEU A 212 18.18 7.45 17.07
CA LEU A 212 16.79 7.72 17.41
C LEU A 212 16.27 6.77 18.48
N GLU A 213 16.58 5.48 18.38
CA GLU A 213 16.22 4.50 19.41
C GLU A 213 16.93 4.81 20.74
N LEU A 214 18.21 5.19 20.70
CA LEU A 214 18.96 5.53 21.91
C LEU A 214 18.39 6.78 22.61
N ASP A 215 17.99 7.79 21.84
CA ASP A 215 17.36 9.00 22.40
C ASP A 215 15.99 8.68 23.01
N ARG A 216 15.19 7.84 22.34
CA ARG A 216 13.93 7.34 22.89
C ARG A 216 14.15 6.58 24.20
N LEU A 217 15.15 5.70 24.28
CA LEU A 217 15.47 4.99 25.53
C LEU A 217 15.84 5.95 26.66
N ARG A 218 16.63 6.98 26.37
CA ARG A 218 17.02 7.99 27.37
C ARG A 218 15.81 8.79 27.87
N GLU A 219 14.88 9.14 26.99
CA GLU A 219 13.62 9.77 27.38
C GLU A 219 12.76 8.84 28.25
N GLU A 220 12.63 7.57 27.86
CA GLU A 220 11.89 6.57 28.63
C GLU A 220 12.56 6.23 29.98
N SER A 221 13.88 6.30 30.09
CA SER A 221 14.64 6.09 31.32
C SER A 221 14.36 7.16 32.39
N ASN A 222 13.84 8.33 32.02
CA ASN A 222 13.39 9.36 32.98
C ASN A 222 12.06 9.00 33.66
N ASP A 223 11.26 8.11 33.06
CA ASP A 223 10.02 7.60 33.64
C ASP A 223 10.32 6.37 34.53
N PRO A 224 10.08 6.42 35.85
CA PRO A 224 10.35 5.30 36.76
C PRO A 224 9.68 3.98 36.36
N ALA A 225 8.46 4.03 35.80
CA ALA A 225 7.71 2.85 35.39
C ALA A 225 8.34 2.19 34.17
N LYS A 226 8.72 3.00 33.16
CA LYS A 226 9.42 2.51 31.96
C LYS A 226 10.83 2.04 32.29
N ARG A 227 11.56 2.74 33.17
CA ARG A 227 12.87 2.32 33.65
C ARG A 227 12.83 0.94 34.32
N ALA A 228 11.79 0.65 35.11
CA ALA A 228 11.60 -0.67 35.72
C ALA A 228 11.32 -1.76 34.67
N LYS A 229 10.58 -1.43 33.60
CA LYS A 229 10.35 -2.33 32.46
C LYS A 229 11.67 -2.68 31.76
N TRP A 230 12.50 -1.69 31.44
CA TRP A 230 13.78 -1.88 30.76
C TRP A 230 14.79 -2.72 31.57
N LYS A 231 14.79 -2.63 32.91
CA LYS A 231 15.61 -3.52 33.76
C LYS A 231 15.32 -5.01 33.56
N ASN A 232 14.11 -5.36 33.10
CA ASN A 232 13.69 -6.74 32.85
C ASN A 232 13.79 -7.15 31.38
N ILE A 233 14.28 -6.28 30.49
CA ILE A 233 14.47 -6.56 29.08
C ILE A 233 15.96 -6.86 28.84
N LEU A 234 16.24 -7.92 28.08
CA LEU A 234 17.59 -8.21 27.58
C LEU A 234 17.56 -8.17 26.06
N ILE A 235 18.66 -7.76 25.44
CA ILE A 235 18.78 -7.79 23.98
C ILE A 235 19.89 -8.75 23.56
N SER A 236 19.56 -9.58 22.57
CA SER A 236 20.50 -10.55 22.02
C SER A 236 20.13 -10.86 20.57
N ASN A 237 21.08 -10.70 19.65
CA ASN A 237 20.90 -10.90 18.20
C ASN A 237 19.64 -10.19 17.63
N GLY A 238 19.37 -8.96 18.09
CA GLY A 238 18.21 -8.15 17.68
C GLY A 238 16.88 -8.55 18.32
N HIS A 239 16.85 -9.55 19.21
CA HIS A 239 15.64 -9.92 19.96
C HIS A 239 15.49 -9.07 21.21
N ILE A 240 14.31 -8.49 21.42
CA ILE A 240 13.94 -7.77 22.66
C ILE A 240 13.31 -8.78 23.63
N LEU A 241 14.13 -9.36 24.52
CA LEU A 241 13.77 -10.50 25.37
C LEU A 241 13.20 -10.05 26.72
N ALA A 242 11.87 -10.03 26.83
CA ALA A 242 11.16 -9.76 28.07
C ALA A 242 11.00 -11.03 28.92
N LEU A 243 11.24 -10.90 30.22
CA LEU A 243 10.95 -11.95 31.20
C LEU A 243 9.45 -12.22 31.26
N GLN A 244 9.05 -13.49 31.23
CA GLN A 244 7.64 -13.87 31.18
C GLN A 244 7.13 -14.38 32.53
N ALA A 245 5.84 -14.15 32.80
CA ALA A 245 5.15 -14.62 34.00
C ALA A 245 4.93 -16.15 33.99
N ILE A 246 4.56 -16.69 35.15
CA ILE A 246 4.43 -18.15 35.39
C ILE A 246 3.11 -18.74 34.83
N SER A 247 2.17 -17.91 34.36
CA SER A 247 0.83 -18.33 33.93
C SER A 247 0.76 -18.98 32.53
N GLY A 248 -0.28 -19.80 32.29
CA GLY A 248 -0.62 -20.39 30.97
C GLY A 248 -0.21 -21.86 30.77
N ARG A 249 0.18 -22.28 29.54
CA ARG A 249 0.78 -23.61 29.23
C ARG A 249 2.30 -23.58 29.00
N ASN A 250 3.05 -24.57 29.47
CA ASN A 250 4.52 -24.59 29.36
C ASN A 250 4.98 -24.51 27.88
N PRO A 251 5.76 -23.50 27.48
CA PRO A 251 6.26 -23.37 26.11
C PRO A 251 7.50 -24.25 25.87
N TYR A 252 7.94 -24.36 24.61
CA TYR A 252 9.24 -24.95 24.27
C TYR A 252 10.29 -23.86 24.08
N CYS A 253 11.52 -24.14 24.52
CA CYS A 253 12.68 -23.30 24.25
C CYS A 253 13.15 -23.49 22.81
N GLU A 254 13.23 -22.42 22.03
CA GLU A 254 13.64 -22.48 20.63
C GLU A 254 15.15 -22.63 20.42
N VAL A 255 15.93 -22.67 21.51
CA VAL A 255 17.38 -22.87 21.48
C VAL A 255 17.75 -24.32 21.82
N CYS A 256 17.32 -24.81 23.00
CA CYS A 256 17.62 -26.16 23.46
C CYS A 256 16.53 -27.20 23.16
N LEU A 257 15.39 -26.78 22.60
CA LEU A 257 14.26 -27.63 22.18
C LEU A 257 13.54 -28.39 23.30
N THR A 258 13.89 -28.12 24.56
CA THR A 258 13.20 -28.72 25.71
C THR A 258 12.03 -27.85 26.15
N THR A 259 11.06 -28.48 26.82
CA THR A 259 9.99 -27.77 27.52
C THR A 259 10.55 -26.82 28.56
N ILE A 260 10.03 -25.60 28.60
CA ILE A 260 10.27 -24.59 29.62
C ILE A 260 9.26 -24.80 30.73
N TRP A 261 9.73 -25.27 31.88
CA TRP A 261 8.92 -25.46 33.07
C TRP A 261 8.81 -24.15 33.83
N ARG A 262 7.81 -23.33 33.50
CA ARG A 262 7.73 -21.93 34.00
C ARG A 262 7.75 -21.76 35.52
N VAL A 263 7.26 -22.76 36.26
CA VAL A 263 7.26 -22.74 37.73
C VAL A 263 8.67 -22.88 38.30
N LEU A 264 9.57 -23.55 37.57
CA LEU A 264 10.92 -23.89 38.02
C LEU A 264 12.01 -23.12 37.26
N GLN A 265 11.68 -22.59 36.09
CA GLN A 265 12.64 -22.05 35.14
C GLN A 265 12.18 -20.68 34.67
N ARG A 266 13.06 -19.69 34.84
CA ARG A 266 12.91 -18.37 34.23
C ARG A 266 13.09 -18.48 32.73
N TYR A 267 12.23 -17.80 31.99
CA TYR A 267 12.25 -17.81 30.54
C TYR A 267 11.84 -16.46 29.98
N ARG A 268 12.29 -16.21 28.76
CA ARG A 268 12.08 -14.95 28.06
C ARG A 268 11.39 -15.19 26.74
N ARG A 269 10.63 -14.19 26.31
CA ARG A 269 9.99 -14.14 25.00
C ARG A 269 10.44 -12.86 24.32
N CYS A 270 10.79 -12.97 23.04
CA CYS A 270 11.02 -11.80 22.20
C CYS A 270 9.69 -11.07 22.00
N GLU A 271 9.63 -9.80 22.38
CA GLU A 271 8.45 -8.94 22.20
C GLU A 271 8.11 -8.75 20.72
N GLU A 272 9.14 -8.75 19.86
CA GLU A 272 8.99 -8.54 18.43
C GLU A 272 8.60 -9.81 17.67
N CYS A 273 9.48 -10.82 17.59
CA CYS A 273 9.20 -12.03 16.80
C CYS A 273 8.53 -13.17 17.57
N GLY A 274 8.34 -13.03 18.89
CA GLY A 274 7.73 -14.06 19.73
C GLY A 274 8.61 -15.26 20.05
N MET A 275 9.91 -15.26 19.71
CA MET A 275 10.85 -16.34 20.04
C MET A 275 10.91 -16.58 21.55
N ARG A 276 10.78 -17.84 21.99
CA ARG A 276 10.80 -18.22 23.42
C ARG A 276 12.04 -19.02 23.77
N LEU A 277 12.64 -18.75 24.92
CA LEU A 277 13.81 -19.49 25.40
C LEU A 277 13.95 -19.42 26.92
N HIS A 278 14.67 -20.37 27.51
CA HIS A 278 15.13 -20.23 28.90
C HIS A 278 16.05 -19.03 29.03
N GLU A 279 16.08 -18.41 30.20
CA GLU A 279 17.05 -17.35 30.50
C GLU A 279 18.49 -17.83 30.34
N LYS A 280 18.80 -19.07 30.76
CA LYS A 280 20.12 -19.69 30.54
C LYS A 280 20.47 -20.01 29.09
N CYS A 281 19.51 -19.90 28.16
CA CYS A 281 19.71 -20.23 26.75
C CYS A 281 19.96 -18.99 25.88
N ILE A 282 20.07 -17.80 26.46
CA ILE A 282 20.23 -16.54 25.71
C ILE A 282 21.51 -16.54 24.89
N ASP A 283 22.62 -16.99 25.45
CA ASP A 283 23.90 -17.04 24.76
C ASP A 283 23.93 -18.08 23.62
N GLY A 284 22.97 -19.01 23.62
CA GLY A 284 22.79 -20.02 22.58
C GLY A 284 21.91 -19.58 21.41
N ILE A 285 21.43 -18.33 21.37
CA ILE A 285 20.65 -17.84 20.24
C ILE A 285 21.58 -17.74 19.02
N MET A 286 21.27 -18.50 17.97
CA MET A 286 22.04 -18.47 16.72
C MET A 286 21.47 -17.49 15.70
N ARG A 287 20.14 -17.42 15.59
CA ARG A 287 19.46 -16.63 14.56
C ARG A 287 19.14 -15.22 15.04
N ARG A 288 19.31 -14.25 14.14
CA ARG A 288 18.84 -12.87 14.36
C ARG A 288 17.32 -12.80 14.45
N CYS A 289 16.82 -11.78 15.13
CA CYS A 289 15.39 -11.50 15.16
C CYS A 289 14.90 -11.17 13.75
N VAL A 290 13.83 -11.85 13.34
CA VAL A 290 13.22 -11.64 12.03
C VAL A 290 12.57 -10.26 11.92
N ALA A 291 12.07 -9.72 13.04
CA ALA A 291 11.48 -8.37 13.06
C ALA A 291 12.50 -7.28 12.71
N THR A 292 13.74 -7.41 13.18
CA THR A 292 14.83 -6.50 12.79
C THR A 292 15.01 -6.45 11.27
N LYS A 293 14.83 -7.59 10.57
CA LYS A 293 14.86 -7.63 9.11
C LYS A 293 13.67 -6.89 8.49
N LEU A 294 12.48 -7.00 9.08
CA LEU A 294 11.24 -6.37 8.58
C LEU A 294 11.21 -4.85 8.70
N HIS A 295 11.95 -4.28 9.66
CA HIS A 295 12.09 -2.83 9.81
C HIS A 295 13.13 -2.24 8.85
N HIS A 296 13.94 -3.09 8.22
CA HIS A 296 14.96 -2.63 7.30
C HIS A 296 14.34 -2.09 6.00
N SER A 297 14.85 -0.97 5.50
CA SER A 297 14.34 -0.34 4.27
C SER A 297 14.53 -1.19 3.01
N SER A 298 15.44 -2.17 3.04
CA SER A 298 15.66 -3.13 1.95
C SER A 298 14.93 -4.45 2.15
N PHE A 299 13.99 -4.53 3.10
CA PHE A 299 13.22 -5.75 3.29
C PHE A 299 12.37 -6.01 2.05
N GLU A 300 12.56 -7.19 1.47
CA GLU A 300 11.74 -7.72 0.40
C GLU A 300 11.23 -9.09 0.82
N ILE A 301 9.95 -9.33 0.57
CA ILE A 301 9.33 -10.62 0.78
C ILE A 301 9.60 -11.52 -0.44
N CYS A 302 9.96 -12.78 -0.20
CA CYS A 302 10.09 -13.73 -1.29
C CYS A 302 8.72 -14.02 -1.93
N LEU A 303 8.55 -13.58 -3.18
CA LEU A 303 7.35 -13.78 -3.99
C LEU A 303 7.55 -14.77 -5.14
N ASP A 304 8.75 -15.33 -5.28
CA ASP A 304 9.02 -16.43 -6.20
C ASP A 304 8.67 -17.75 -5.53
N ILE A 305 8.08 -18.67 -6.31
CA ILE A 305 7.95 -20.05 -5.86
C ILE A 305 9.37 -20.63 -5.87
N CYS A 306 10.00 -20.67 -4.70
CA CYS A 306 11.36 -21.14 -4.55
C CYS A 306 11.47 -22.58 -5.03
N MET A 307 12.28 -22.79 -6.07
CA MET A 307 12.77 -24.12 -6.39
C MET A 307 13.69 -24.62 -5.28
N GLU A 308 13.76 -25.94 -5.11
CA GLU A 308 14.74 -26.53 -4.21
C GLU A 308 16.16 -26.10 -4.60
N GLN A 309 16.90 -25.52 -3.65
CA GLN A 309 18.30 -25.19 -3.87
C GLN A 309 19.15 -26.42 -3.65
N LYS A 310 20.23 -26.61 -4.42
CA LYS A 310 21.04 -27.81 -4.25
C LYS A 310 21.72 -27.78 -2.90
N LEU A 311 21.82 -28.93 -2.24
CA LEU A 311 22.51 -29.05 -0.96
C LEU A 311 24.00 -28.65 -1.03
N SER A 312 24.62 -28.82 -2.21
CA SER A 312 25.97 -28.33 -2.50
C SER A 312 26.10 -26.83 -2.32
N ASP A 313 25.05 -26.06 -2.62
CA ASP A 313 25.08 -24.59 -2.66
C ASP A 313 25.13 -23.99 -1.24
N GLN A 314 24.85 -24.80 -0.22
CA GLN A 314 24.99 -24.45 1.20
C GLN A 314 26.07 -25.30 1.91
N ASP A 315 27.05 -25.80 1.16
CA ASP A 315 28.19 -26.58 1.67
C ASP A 315 27.80 -27.82 2.49
N TYR A 316 26.67 -28.47 2.17
CA TYR A 316 26.14 -29.59 2.96
C TYR A 316 25.93 -29.24 4.43
N LYS A 317 25.59 -27.98 4.75
CA LYS A 317 25.36 -27.50 6.11
C LYS A 317 23.96 -26.91 6.24
N CYS A 318 23.42 -26.95 7.46
CA CYS A 318 22.14 -26.31 7.78
C CYS A 318 22.22 -24.82 7.46
N ALA A 319 21.26 -24.28 6.71
CA ALA A 319 21.24 -22.87 6.33
C ALA A 319 21.23 -21.89 7.54
N GLU A 320 20.77 -22.34 8.70
CA GLU A 320 20.73 -21.51 9.92
C GLU A 320 21.92 -21.78 10.85
N CYS A 321 22.05 -22.99 11.41
CA CYS A 321 23.07 -23.28 12.42
C CYS A 321 24.41 -23.76 11.85
N ARG A 322 24.51 -23.95 10.53
CA ARG A 322 25.71 -24.41 9.79
C ARG A 322 26.27 -25.77 10.20
N ILE A 323 25.54 -26.56 11.00
CA ILE A 323 25.90 -27.95 11.31
C ILE A 323 25.83 -28.80 10.03
N PRO A 324 26.80 -29.70 9.77
CA PRO A 324 26.76 -30.59 8.62
C PRO A 324 25.48 -31.43 8.54
N LEU A 325 24.90 -31.49 7.35
CA LEU A 325 23.73 -32.27 6.99
C LEU A 325 24.18 -33.55 6.28
N LYS A 326 23.64 -34.70 6.70
CA LYS A 326 23.93 -36.01 6.12
C LYS A 326 22.64 -36.66 5.67
N PHE A 327 22.68 -37.36 4.54
CA PHE A 327 21.57 -38.18 4.03
C PHE A 327 21.86 -39.66 4.26
N GLY A 328 20.80 -40.48 4.35
CA GLY A 328 20.89 -41.94 4.33
C GLY A 328 20.96 -42.61 5.70
N SER A 329 21.20 -43.93 5.68
CA SER A 329 21.12 -44.84 6.84
C SER A 329 22.05 -44.51 8.01
N THR A 330 23.07 -43.70 7.78
CA THR A 330 24.02 -43.25 8.81
C THR A 330 23.61 -41.94 9.48
N SER A 331 22.54 -41.28 9.01
CA SER A 331 21.99 -40.07 9.61
C SER A 331 20.94 -40.42 10.67
N VAL A 332 20.97 -39.75 11.82
CA VAL A 332 19.95 -39.92 12.87
C VAL A 332 18.60 -39.37 12.40
N GLU A 333 18.62 -38.27 11.63
CA GLU A 333 17.44 -37.66 11.03
C GLU A 333 17.83 -36.97 9.70
N GLU A 334 16.95 -37.06 8.70
CA GLU A 334 17.16 -36.43 7.39
C GLU A 334 17.01 -34.90 7.42
N PRO A 335 17.74 -34.16 6.57
CA PRO A 335 17.58 -32.72 6.40
C PRO A 335 16.18 -32.36 5.90
N ARG A 336 15.66 -31.23 6.39
CA ARG A 336 14.31 -30.74 6.08
C ARG A 336 14.37 -29.54 5.15
N LEU A 337 13.65 -29.60 4.04
CA LEU A 337 13.51 -28.51 3.08
C LEU A 337 12.45 -27.51 3.57
N CYS A 338 12.79 -26.22 3.57
CA CYS A 338 11.83 -25.15 3.83
C CYS A 338 11.20 -24.68 2.52
N ASP A 339 9.89 -24.88 2.36
CA ASP A 339 9.16 -24.53 1.12
C ASP A 339 9.17 -23.01 0.85
N TYR A 340 9.26 -22.19 1.89
CA TYR A 340 9.27 -20.73 1.75
C TYR A 340 10.53 -20.17 1.07
N ASN A 341 11.71 -20.77 1.31
CA ASN A 341 12.99 -20.20 0.86
C ASN A 341 13.92 -21.21 0.16
N GLY A 342 13.50 -22.46 -0.03
CA GLY A 342 14.23 -23.46 -0.81
C GLY A 342 15.48 -24.06 -0.15
N PHE A 343 15.84 -23.65 1.07
CA PHE A 343 17.04 -24.13 1.76
C PHE A 343 16.79 -25.38 2.64
N TYR A 344 17.87 -26.10 2.96
CA TYR A 344 17.80 -27.26 3.85
C TYR A 344 18.26 -26.94 5.27
N TYR A 345 17.56 -27.52 6.24
CA TYR A 345 17.74 -27.28 7.66
C TYR A 345 17.85 -28.59 8.42
N CYS A 346 18.57 -28.57 9.54
CA CYS A 346 18.48 -29.66 10.49
C CYS A 346 17.15 -29.62 11.25
N THR A 347 16.82 -30.71 11.92
CA THR A 347 15.59 -30.85 12.71
C THR A 347 15.48 -29.88 13.88
N ARG A 348 16.61 -29.32 14.34
CA ARG A 348 16.64 -28.26 15.35
C ARG A 348 16.15 -26.90 14.83
N CYS A 349 16.45 -26.58 13.57
CA CYS A 349 16.11 -25.31 12.92
C CYS A 349 14.80 -25.37 12.13
N HIS A 350 14.29 -26.58 11.89
CA HIS A 350 13.06 -26.80 11.13
C HIS A 350 12.20 -27.87 11.79
N TRP A 351 11.04 -27.50 12.32
CA TRP A 351 10.20 -28.40 13.13
C TRP A 351 9.04 -29.02 12.35
N ASN A 352 9.07 -28.96 11.00
CA ASN A 352 7.94 -29.33 10.14
C ASN A 352 6.68 -28.51 10.41
N ASP A 353 6.83 -27.30 10.95
CA ASP A 353 5.73 -26.35 11.02
C ASP A 353 5.20 -26.08 9.62
N GLN A 354 3.88 -25.95 9.49
CA GLN A 354 3.25 -25.68 8.20
C GLN A 354 2.62 -24.29 8.16
N CYS A 355 2.83 -23.57 7.06
CA CYS A 355 2.30 -22.23 6.82
C CYS A 355 1.83 -22.08 5.37
N ILE A 356 0.89 -21.17 5.12
CA ILE A 356 0.58 -20.75 3.75
C ILE A 356 1.77 -19.98 3.18
N ILE A 357 2.03 -20.10 1.89
CA ILE A 357 3.20 -19.51 1.24
C ILE A 357 2.77 -18.37 0.32
N PRO A 358 3.23 -17.12 0.56
CA PRO A 358 2.82 -15.94 -0.21
C PRO A 358 2.99 -16.09 -1.73
N ALA A 359 4.14 -16.60 -2.18
CA ALA A 359 4.41 -16.83 -3.60
C ALA A 359 3.37 -17.76 -4.25
N ARG A 360 2.96 -18.84 -3.57
CA ARG A 360 1.97 -19.79 -4.09
C ARG A 360 0.57 -19.20 -4.15
N ILE A 361 0.21 -18.33 -3.21
CA ILE A 361 -1.07 -17.59 -3.24
C ILE A 361 -1.11 -16.65 -4.44
N VAL A 362 -0.05 -15.87 -4.63
CA VAL A 362 0.01 -14.84 -5.69
C VAL A 362 0.05 -15.47 -7.09
N HIS A 363 0.79 -16.55 -7.27
CA HIS A 363 0.94 -17.17 -8.60
C HIS A 363 -0.15 -18.18 -8.92
N ASN A 364 -0.56 -18.99 -7.94
CA ASN A 364 -1.42 -20.16 -8.17
C ASN A 364 -2.74 -20.13 -7.37
N TRP A 365 -3.04 -19.05 -6.64
CA TRP A 365 -4.19 -18.99 -5.71
C TRP A 365 -4.22 -20.15 -4.70
N ASP A 366 -3.03 -20.62 -4.31
CA ASP A 366 -2.85 -21.82 -3.49
C ASP A 366 -2.65 -21.46 -2.01
N PHE A 367 -3.59 -21.90 -1.18
CA PHE A 367 -3.63 -21.68 0.27
C PHE A 367 -3.33 -22.95 1.07
N GLN A 368 -2.78 -24.00 0.43
CA GLN A 368 -2.31 -25.16 1.16
C GLN A 368 -1.16 -24.79 2.10
N LYS A 369 -1.03 -25.54 3.20
CA LYS A 369 0.03 -25.29 4.19
C LYS A 369 1.25 -26.17 3.89
N TYR A 370 2.38 -25.52 3.72
CA TYR A 370 3.65 -26.15 3.39
C TYR A 370 4.65 -26.05 4.52
N LYS A 371 5.57 -27.02 4.58
CA LYS A 371 6.57 -27.13 5.64
C LYS A 371 7.58 -25.98 5.54
N VAL A 372 7.82 -25.29 6.65
CA VAL A 372 8.73 -24.15 6.73
C VAL A 372 9.68 -24.25 7.91
N CYS A 373 10.87 -23.65 7.78
CA CYS A 373 11.80 -23.51 8.88
C CYS A 373 11.27 -22.54 9.94
N ARG A 374 11.89 -22.54 11.13
CA ARG A 374 11.43 -21.70 12.25
C ARG A 374 11.52 -20.21 11.97
N ALA A 375 12.59 -19.77 11.30
CA ALA A 375 12.76 -18.38 10.91
C ALA A 375 11.66 -17.95 9.93
N SER A 376 11.40 -18.74 8.89
CA SER A 376 10.34 -18.48 7.91
C SER A 376 8.96 -18.47 8.56
N LYS A 377 8.66 -19.39 9.49
CA LYS A 377 7.40 -19.35 10.26
C LYS A 377 7.25 -18.02 11.00
N GLN A 378 8.28 -17.59 11.73
CA GLN A 378 8.25 -16.33 12.47
C GLN A 378 8.03 -15.15 11.53
N LEU A 379 8.72 -15.13 10.38
CA LEU A 379 8.52 -14.12 9.34
C LEU A 379 7.07 -14.07 8.87
N LEU A 380 6.54 -15.22 8.43
CA LEU A 380 5.19 -15.34 7.86
C LEU A 380 4.10 -14.91 8.85
N VAL A 381 4.28 -15.22 10.13
CA VAL A 381 3.37 -14.76 11.20
C VAL A 381 3.44 -13.24 11.38
N LEU A 382 4.62 -12.63 11.32
CA LEU A 382 4.77 -11.18 11.51
C LEU A 382 4.19 -10.36 10.35
N ILE A 383 4.25 -10.87 9.12
CA ILE A 383 3.71 -10.18 7.94
C ILE A 383 2.23 -10.49 7.70
N GLU A 384 1.64 -11.42 8.45
CA GLU A 384 0.32 -11.99 8.16
C GLU A 384 -0.78 -10.92 7.99
N ARG A 385 -0.73 -9.86 8.81
CA ARG A 385 -1.69 -8.75 8.80
C ARG A 385 -1.16 -7.49 8.12
N ARG A 386 0.05 -7.51 7.54
CA ARG A 386 0.64 -6.34 6.87
C ARG A 386 0.14 -6.27 5.41
N PRO A 387 -0.46 -5.16 4.96
CA PRO A 387 -0.95 -5.03 3.59
C PRO A 387 0.18 -4.67 2.62
N ILE A 388 0.85 -5.69 2.07
CA ILE A 388 2.05 -5.52 1.23
C ILE A 388 1.90 -6.14 -0.18
N PHE A 389 0.80 -6.83 -0.47
CA PHE A 389 0.60 -7.53 -1.74
C PHE A 389 -0.29 -6.71 -2.67
N ASP A 390 0.30 -6.10 -3.70
CA ASP A 390 -0.47 -5.55 -4.83
C ASP A 390 -0.73 -6.67 -5.84
N ILE A 391 -1.88 -7.34 -5.72
CA ILE A 391 -2.20 -8.52 -6.54
C ILE A 391 -2.28 -8.17 -8.03
N VAL A 392 -2.80 -6.99 -8.37
CA VAL A 392 -2.93 -6.55 -9.77
C VAL A 392 -1.54 -6.35 -10.37
N LYS A 393 -0.62 -5.76 -9.62
CA LYS A 393 0.77 -5.59 -10.06
C LYS A 393 1.54 -6.92 -10.12
N LEU A 394 1.36 -7.79 -9.12
CA LEU A 394 2.11 -9.04 -9.01
C LEU A 394 1.65 -10.12 -9.99
N ASN A 395 0.34 -10.22 -10.24
CA ASN A 395 -0.25 -11.16 -11.18
C ASN A 395 -1.52 -10.56 -11.82
N PRO A 396 -1.38 -9.76 -12.90
CA PRO A 396 -2.51 -9.07 -13.55
C PRO A 396 -3.59 -10.00 -14.11
N SER A 397 -3.26 -11.27 -14.33
CA SER A 397 -4.20 -12.28 -14.84
C SER A 397 -5.05 -12.87 -13.72
N LEU A 398 -4.57 -12.90 -12.48
CA LEU A 398 -5.24 -13.55 -11.36
C LEU A 398 -6.64 -12.99 -11.06
N PRO A 399 -6.87 -11.66 -11.00
CA PRO A 399 -8.21 -11.13 -10.80
C PRO A 399 -9.20 -11.57 -11.89
N LYS A 400 -8.74 -11.82 -13.13
CA LYS A 400 -9.61 -12.28 -14.22
C LYS A 400 -10.14 -13.70 -14.01
N PHE A 401 -9.40 -14.53 -13.28
CA PHE A 401 -9.79 -15.91 -12.97
C PHE A 401 -10.49 -16.06 -11.62
N VAL A 402 -10.28 -15.11 -10.70
CA VAL A 402 -10.83 -15.16 -9.34
C VAL A 402 -11.86 -14.05 -9.16
N ASP A 403 -13.14 -14.37 -9.37
CA ASP A 403 -14.25 -13.41 -9.25
C ASP A 403 -14.31 -12.68 -7.90
N LYS A 404 -13.91 -13.37 -6.82
CA LYS A 404 -13.86 -12.81 -5.47
C LYS A 404 -12.88 -11.62 -5.39
N LEU A 405 -11.75 -11.66 -6.11
CA LEU A 405 -10.80 -10.54 -6.19
C LEU A 405 -11.43 -9.33 -6.89
N ASN A 406 -12.15 -9.54 -8.00
CA ASN A 406 -12.84 -8.44 -8.69
C ASN A 406 -13.93 -7.82 -7.82
N ARG A 407 -14.68 -8.65 -7.09
CA ARG A 407 -15.76 -8.18 -6.20
C ARG A 407 -15.21 -7.36 -5.05
N ILE A 408 -14.16 -7.83 -4.37
CA ILE A 408 -13.55 -7.08 -3.27
C ILE A 408 -12.86 -5.80 -3.74
N ASP A 409 -12.21 -5.81 -4.91
CA ASP A 409 -11.59 -4.62 -5.51
C ASP A 409 -12.63 -3.51 -5.75
N LYS A 410 -13.79 -3.84 -6.32
CA LYS A 410 -14.91 -2.89 -6.50
C LYS A 410 -15.41 -2.33 -5.17
N LEU A 411 -15.62 -3.18 -4.17
CA LEU A 411 -16.06 -2.74 -2.84
C LEU A 411 -15.05 -1.77 -2.20
N ARG A 412 -13.75 -2.08 -2.29
CA ARG A 412 -12.67 -1.23 -1.76
C ARG A 412 -12.61 0.13 -2.45
N LYS A 413 -12.69 0.16 -3.78
CA LYS A 413 -12.74 1.42 -4.55
C LYS A 413 -13.90 2.29 -4.12
N ASN A 414 -15.08 1.70 -3.95
CA ASN A 414 -16.25 2.45 -3.48
C ASN A 414 -16.07 2.96 -2.04
N ILE A 415 -15.50 2.16 -1.15
CA ILE A 415 -15.21 2.58 0.23
C ILE A 415 -14.24 3.77 0.27
N ILE A 416 -13.19 3.75 -0.55
CA ILE A 416 -12.24 4.87 -0.66
C ILE A 416 -12.94 6.12 -1.17
N PHE A 417 -13.83 5.99 -2.16
CA PHE A 417 -14.62 7.13 -2.63
C PHE A 417 -15.53 7.67 -1.53
N MET A 418 -16.23 6.81 -0.80
CA MET A 418 -17.10 7.20 0.31
C MET A 418 -16.34 7.90 1.45
N LYS A 419 -15.04 7.65 1.61
CA LYS A 419 -14.19 8.28 2.64
C LYS A 419 -14.31 9.81 2.66
N CYS A 420 -14.39 10.46 1.50
CA CYS A 420 -14.46 11.93 1.44
C CYS A 420 -15.71 12.48 2.13
N TYR A 421 -16.85 11.80 2.00
CA TYR A 421 -18.09 12.15 2.69
C TYR A 421 -17.92 12.06 4.20
N PHE A 422 -17.27 11.01 4.70
CA PHE A 422 -17.11 10.78 6.15
C PHE A 422 -16.14 11.74 6.81
N ILE A 423 -15.08 12.17 6.12
CA ILE A 423 -14.13 13.16 6.63
C ILE A 423 -14.83 14.52 6.81
N CYS A 424 -15.62 14.93 5.82
CA CYS A 424 -16.33 16.21 5.84
C CYS A 424 -17.62 16.19 6.68
N CYS A 425 -18.17 15.01 6.98
CA CYS A 425 -19.40 14.86 7.75
C CYS A 425 -19.14 14.81 9.27
N LYS A 426 -19.62 15.83 10.01
CA LYS A 426 -19.54 15.86 11.48
C LYS A 426 -20.26 14.66 12.14
N ASN A 427 -21.35 14.18 11.56
CA ASN A 427 -22.11 13.04 12.10
C ASN A 427 -21.33 11.73 11.93
N ALA A 428 -20.74 11.51 10.75
CA ALA A 428 -19.86 10.37 10.47
C ALA A 428 -18.65 10.33 11.41
N ARG A 429 -18.01 11.48 11.65
CA ARG A 429 -16.89 11.60 12.61
C ARG A 429 -17.32 11.27 14.03
N LYS A 430 -18.50 11.75 14.48
CA LYS A 430 -19.05 11.42 15.80
C LYS A 430 -19.32 9.92 15.96
N LEU A 431 -19.83 9.27 14.91
CA LEU A 431 -20.05 7.82 14.87
C LEU A 431 -18.75 7.02 14.74
N ARG A 432 -17.61 7.68 14.47
CA ARG A 432 -16.34 7.04 14.13
C ARG A 432 -16.53 6.00 13.03
N ILE A 433 -17.33 6.31 12.01
CA ILE A 433 -17.86 5.33 11.06
C ILE A 433 -16.77 4.52 10.34
N LEU A 434 -15.60 5.13 10.04
CA LEU A 434 -14.46 4.44 9.43
C LEU A 434 -13.87 3.32 10.31
N GLN A 435 -14.06 3.40 11.64
CA GLN A 435 -13.60 2.36 12.57
C GLN A 435 -14.38 1.04 12.42
N TYR A 436 -15.50 1.01 11.67
CA TYR A 436 -16.23 -0.22 11.38
C TYR A 436 -15.39 -1.23 10.59
N LEU A 437 -14.39 -0.75 9.84
CA LEU A 437 -13.39 -1.63 9.20
C LEU A 437 -12.47 -2.32 10.21
N ASN A 438 -12.52 -1.98 11.50
CA ASN A 438 -11.80 -2.60 12.61
C ASN A 438 -10.33 -2.88 12.26
N HIS A 439 -10.02 -4.16 12.00
CA HIS A 439 -8.68 -4.67 11.71
C HIS A 439 -8.22 -4.48 10.24
N ARG A 440 -9.00 -3.78 9.41
CA ARG A 440 -8.74 -3.56 7.99
C ARG A 440 -8.79 -2.08 7.60
N GLN A 441 -8.26 -1.21 8.47
CA GLN A 441 -8.21 0.24 8.20
C GLN A 441 -7.50 0.58 6.88
N HIS A 442 -6.56 -0.24 6.42
CA HIS A 442 -5.89 -0.04 5.13
C HIS A 442 -6.85 -0.05 3.92
N PHE A 443 -8.08 -0.55 4.05
CA PHE A 443 -9.08 -0.54 2.98
C PHE A 443 -9.62 0.86 2.66
N VAL A 444 -9.51 1.84 3.58
CA VAL A 444 -9.86 3.24 3.30
C VAL A 444 -8.68 4.07 2.82
N ASP A 445 -7.46 3.56 2.91
CA ASP A 445 -6.26 4.30 2.50
C ASP A 445 -5.76 3.87 1.12
N ASN A 446 -5.92 2.59 0.77
CA ASN A 446 -5.42 2.03 -0.49
C ASN A 446 -6.38 0.94 -1.00
N SER A 447 -6.62 0.84 -2.31
CA SER A 447 -7.49 -0.20 -2.92
C SER A 447 -6.77 -1.47 -3.34
N ASN A 448 -5.46 -1.41 -3.56
CA ASN A 448 -4.70 -2.44 -4.28
C ASN A 448 -3.93 -3.37 -3.32
N LEU A 449 -3.53 -2.89 -2.15
CA LEU A 449 -2.69 -3.64 -1.21
C LEU A 449 -3.51 -4.59 -0.34
N TYR A 450 -3.15 -5.86 -0.31
CA TYR A 450 -3.76 -6.89 0.54
C TYR A 450 -2.72 -7.44 1.51
N SER A 451 -3.18 -7.98 2.64
CA SER A 451 -2.40 -8.81 3.58
C SER A 451 -2.67 -10.30 3.35
N LEU A 452 -1.85 -11.18 3.93
CA LEU A 452 -2.12 -12.64 3.86
C LEU A 452 -3.44 -13.00 4.56
N SER A 453 -3.79 -12.30 5.66
CA SER A 453 -5.08 -12.50 6.32
C SER A 453 -6.23 -12.08 5.41
N ASP A 454 -6.13 -10.96 4.69
CA ASP A 454 -7.17 -10.54 3.74
C ASP A 454 -7.37 -11.60 2.66
N LEU A 455 -6.29 -12.09 2.04
CA LEU A 455 -6.35 -13.08 0.97
C LEU A 455 -6.91 -14.42 1.46
N ARG A 456 -6.53 -14.85 2.67
CA ARG A 456 -7.09 -16.05 3.29
C ARG A 456 -8.57 -15.88 3.60
N ASP A 457 -8.97 -14.78 4.22
CA ASP A 457 -10.37 -14.51 4.56
C ASP A 457 -11.24 -14.34 3.31
N LEU A 458 -10.65 -13.86 2.21
CA LEU A 458 -11.29 -13.81 0.89
C LEU A 458 -11.49 -15.20 0.31
N MET A 459 -10.48 -16.07 0.39
CA MET A 459 -10.59 -17.46 -0.05
C MET A 459 -11.67 -18.21 0.75
N GLU A 460 -11.66 -18.05 2.08
CA GLU A 460 -12.57 -18.69 3.02
C GLU A 460 -13.98 -18.06 3.09
N ASP A 461 -14.34 -17.19 2.15
CA ASP A 461 -15.68 -16.54 2.04
C ASP A 461 -16.10 -15.69 3.26
N ARG A 462 -15.15 -15.28 4.10
CA ARG A 462 -15.42 -14.41 5.26
C ARG A 462 -15.33 -12.94 4.92
N LEU A 463 -14.41 -12.55 4.04
CA LEU A 463 -14.09 -11.15 3.80
C LEU A 463 -15.21 -10.38 3.08
N ILE A 464 -15.76 -10.95 1.99
CA ILE A 464 -16.76 -10.23 1.18
C ILE A 464 -18.01 -9.90 2.01
N PRO A 465 -18.65 -10.85 2.73
CA PRO A 465 -19.81 -10.54 3.55
C PRO A 465 -19.54 -9.49 4.63
N GLU A 466 -18.38 -9.57 5.29
CA GLU A 466 -17.92 -8.57 6.28
C GLU A 466 -17.90 -7.16 5.67
N ILE A 467 -17.27 -7.02 4.50
CA ILE A 467 -17.13 -5.73 3.82
C ILE A 467 -18.44 -5.25 3.22
N GLU A 468 -19.31 -6.12 2.73
CA GLU A 468 -20.63 -5.75 2.19
C GLU A 468 -21.57 -5.22 3.27
N GLN A 469 -21.50 -5.78 4.48
CA GLN A 469 -22.23 -5.25 5.63
C GLN A 469 -21.78 -3.82 5.96
N ILE A 470 -20.47 -3.60 6.02
CA ILE A 470 -19.90 -2.26 6.27
C ILE A 470 -20.26 -1.29 5.15
N PHE A 471 -20.13 -1.74 3.89
CA PHE A 471 -20.50 -0.97 2.72
C PHE A 471 -21.97 -0.55 2.77
N THR A 472 -22.87 -1.43 3.20
CA THR A 472 -24.30 -1.10 3.34
C THR A 472 -24.54 0.00 4.38
N VAL A 473 -23.84 -0.05 5.52
CA VAL A 473 -23.89 1.02 6.53
C VAL A 473 -23.38 2.34 5.96
N PHE A 474 -22.25 2.30 5.26
CA PHE A 474 -21.63 3.48 4.64
C PHE A 474 -22.55 4.10 3.58
N PHE A 475 -23.11 3.26 2.72
CA PHE A 475 -24.03 3.65 1.67
C PHE A 475 -25.30 4.28 2.25
N ASN A 476 -25.93 3.65 3.25
CA ASN A 476 -27.15 4.20 3.86
C ASN A 476 -26.89 5.52 4.60
N HIS A 477 -25.73 5.65 5.28
CA HIS A 477 -25.35 6.92 5.90
C HIS A 477 -25.33 8.06 4.88
N ILE A 478 -24.70 7.83 3.72
CA ILE A 478 -24.55 8.87 2.69
C ILE A 478 -25.87 9.14 1.97
N THR A 479 -26.60 8.09 1.61
CA THR A 479 -27.74 8.22 0.69
C THR A 479 -29.08 8.44 1.39
N LYS A 480 -29.28 7.93 2.60
CA LYS A 480 -30.61 7.87 3.25
C LYS A 480 -30.68 8.56 4.60
N GLU A 481 -29.63 8.46 5.42
CA GLU A 481 -29.71 8.78 6.84
C GLU A 481 -29.11 10.15 7.22
N CYS A 482 -28.08 10.62 6.50
CA CYS A 482 -27.36 11.83 6.88
C CYS A 482 -27.60 13.00 5.94
N GLU A 483 -28.33 14.02 6.41
CA GLU A 483 -28.61 15.26 5.68
C GLU A 483 -27.34 15.98 5.20
N ILE A 484 -26.24 15.90 5.96
CA ILE A 484 -24.95 16.53 5.59
C ILE A 484 -24.34 15.83 4.38
N CYS A 485 -24.35 14.50 4.37
CA CYS A 485 -23.82 13.73 3.26
C CYS A 485 -24.72 13.84 2.04
N GLN A 486 -26.05 13.85 2.21
CA GLN A 486 -27.00 14.09 1.13
C GLN A 486 -26.79 15.48 0.51
N GLY A 487 -26.59 16.51 1.33
CA GLY A 487 -26.30 17.87 0.84
C GLY A 487 -24.96 18.00 0.12
N ASN A 488 -23.98 17.15 0.46
CA ASN A 488 -22.69 17.07 -0.25
C ASN A 488 -22.73 16.14 -1.47
N GLY A 489 -23.80 15.36 -1.64
CA GLY A 489 -23.99 14.46 -2.77
C GLY A 489 -24.42 15.22 -4.02
N PHE A 490 -23.96 14.78 -5.18
CA PHE A 490 -24.36 15.33 -6.47
C PHE A 490 -25.24 14.33 -7.21
N PHE A 491 -26.40 14.78 -7.68
CA PHE A 491 -27.23 13.99 -8.60
C PHE A 491 -26.60 14.03 -9.98
N CYS A 492 -26.41 12.86 -10.59
CA CYS A 492 -25.97 12.77 -11.98
C CYS A 492 -27.17 13.00 -12.90
N GLU A 493 -27.35 14.22 -13.40
CA GLU A 493 -28.44 14.57 -14.35
C GLU A 493 -28.38 13.77 -15.67
N ILE A 494 -27.23 13.16 -15.96
CA ILE A 494 -26.98 12.36 -17.15
C ILE A 494 -27.57 10.95 -17.01
N CYS A 495 -27.55 10.39 -15.80
CA CYS A 495 -28.13 9.08 -15.51
C CYS A 495 -29.64 9.23 -15.30
N SER A 496 -30.36 9.61 -16.36
CA SER A 496 -31.81 9.42 -16.39
C SER A 496 -32.08 7.91 -16.58
N ASP A 497 -32.94 7.35 -15.74
CA ASP A 497 -33.21 5.94 -15.54
C ASP A 497 -33.12 5.03 -16.80
N GLU A 498 -32.63 3.80 -16.58
CA GLU A 498 -32.65 2.61 -17.45
C GLU A 498 -31.43 2.31 -18.34
N LYS A 499 -30.73 3.27 -18.92
CA LYS A 499 -29.51 2.93 -19.71
C LYS A 499 -28.28 2.87 -18.81
N LYS A 500 -28.20 1.80 -18.02
CA LYS A 500 -26.99 1.29 -17.36
C LYS A 500 -25.95 0.82 -18.40
N GLN A 501 -25.56 1.69 -19.33
CA GLN A 501 -24.32 1.48 -20.05
C GLN A 501 -23.24 1.73 -19.03
N GLN A 502 -22.70 0.63 -18.49
CA GLN A 502 -21.47 0.58 -17.72
C GLN A 502 -20.50 1.59 -18.34
N MET A 503 -20.41 2.79 -17.76
CA MET A 503 -19.31 3.69 -18.05
C MET A 503 -18.05 2.85 -17.80
N SER A 504 -17.16 2.72 -18.78
CA SER A 504 -15.80 2.33 -18.46
C SER A 504 -15.19 3.52 -17.72
N ILE A 505 -15.42 3.58 -16.41
CA ILE A 505 -14.78 4.54 -15.48
C ILE A 505 -13.26 4.55 -15.68
N GLU A 506 -12.69 3.46 -16.20
CA GLU A 506 -11.31 3.32 -16.65
C GLU A 506 -10.84 4.40 -17.65
N SER A 507 -11.76 5.05 -18.37
CA SER A 507 -11.45 6.15 -19.31
C SER A 507 -11.23 7.52 -18.65
N ILE A 508 -11.67 7.70 -17.39
CA ILE A 508 -11.56 8.97 -16.66
C ILE A 508 -10.29 8.93 -15.78
N PRO A 509 -9.41 9.93 -15.83
CA PRO A 509 -8.25 9.99 -14.95
C PRO A 509 -8.64 10.08 -13.47
N ARG A 510 -8.06 9.19 -12.64
CA ARG A 510 -8.33 9.14 -11.19
C ARG A 510 -7.71 10.32 -10.43
N GLU A 511 -6.58 10.82 -10.92
CA GLU A 511 -5.87 11.97 -10.36
C GLU A 511 -5.65 13.01 -11.46
N LEU A 512 -5.51 14.29 -11.09
CA LEU A 512 -5.13 15.34 -12.04
C LEU A 512 -3.62 15.46 -12.27
N ARG A 513 -2.83 14.56 -11.68
CA ARG A 513 -1.36 14.53 -11.84
C ARG A 513 -0.99 13.63 -13.01
N ASN A 514 0.17 13.89 -13.61
CA ASN A 514 0.74 13.10 -14.70
C ASN A 514 -0.26 12.85 -15.85
N LEU A 515 -1.11 13.84 -16.12
CA LEU A 515 -2.03 13.77 -17.25
C LEU A 515 -1.30 14.03 -18.56
N ARG A 516 -1.68 13.28 -19.59
CA ARG A 516 -1.24 13.53 -20.96
C ARG A 516 -2.45 13.55 -21.89
N ALA A 517 -2.36 14.31 -22.97
CA ALA A 517 -3.36 14.37 -24.02
C ALA A 517 -2.83 13.64 -25.27
N CYS A 518 -3.63 12.74 -25.84
CA CYS A 518 -3.31 12.07 -27.10
C CYS A 518 -3.16 13.08 -28.24
N LEU A 519 -2.03 13.08 -28.94
CA LEU A 519 -1.74 14.01 -30.03
C LEU A 519 -2.62 13.79 -31.28
N LEU A 520 -3.35 12.67 -31.36
CA LEU A 520 -4.24 12.34 -32.47
C LEU A 520 -5.71 12.70 -32.21
N CYS A 521 -6.23 12.49 -30.99
CA CYS A 521 -7.65 12.70 -30.68
C CYS A 521 -7.92 13.65 -29.51
N SER A 522 -6.88 14.09 -28.79
CA SER A 522 -6.91 14.92 -27.58
C SER A 522 -7.59 14.30 -26.37
N MET A 523 -7.85 12.99 -26.35
CA MET A 523 -8.27 12.30 -25.13
C MET A 523 -7.20 12.45 -24.05
N VAL A 524 -7.61 12.73 -22.82
CA VAL A 524 -6.75 12.93 -21.66
C VAL A 524 -6.88 11.74 -20.72
N LYS A 525 -5.76 11.12 -20.39
CA LYS A 525 -5.61 10.06 -19.38
C LYS A 525 -4.34 10.31 -18.57
N SER A 526 -4.18 9.62 -17.43
CA SER A 526 -2.87 9.56 -16.78
C SER A 526 -1.87 8.78 -17.66
N VAL A 527 -0.56 8.98 -17.44
CA VAL A 527 0.49 8.21 -18.13
C VAL A 527 0.24 6.71 -17.97
N GLU A 528 -0.02 6.29 -16.74
CA GLU A 528 -0.22 4.88 -16.36
C GLU A 528 -1.45 4.28 -17.05
N GLN A 529 -2.51 5.08 -17.27
CA GLN A 529 -3.70 4.63 -18.00
C GLN A 529 -3.43 4.44 -19.51
N PHE A 530 -2.59 5.29 -20.12
CA PHE A 530 -2.19 5.06 -21.51
C PHE A 530 -1.29 3.83 -21.66
N GLU A 531 -0.37 3.61 -20.73
CA GLU A 531 0.47 2.41 -20.72
C GLU A 531 -0.35 1.14 -20.52
N MET A 532 -1.35 1.18 -19.63
CA MET A 532 -2.16 0.01 -19.29
C MET A 532 -3.19 -0.35 -20.38
N ASP A 533 -3.92 0.64 -20.90
CA ASP A 533 -5.08 0.41 -21.78
C ASP A 533 -4.96 1.08 -23.15
N GLY A 534 -3.98 1.96 -23.34
CA GLY A 534 -3.87 2.76 -24.54
C GLY A 534 -4.92 3.87 -24.63
N CYS A 535 -5.07 4.43 -25.84
CA CYS A 535 -6.11 5.41 -26.12
C CYS A 535 -7.37 4.75 -26.65
N ASP A 536 -8.52 5.01 -26.03
CA ASP A 536 -9.81 4.39 -26.39
C ASP A 536 -10.22 4.65 -27.85
N ASN A 537 -9.71 5.75 -28.43
CA ASN A 537 -9.96 6.13 -29.81
C ASN A 537 -8.86 5.70 -30.78
N CYS A 538 -7.61 5.58 -30.30
CA CYS A 538 -6.42 5.57 -31.16
C CYS A 538 -5.51 4.38 -30.96
N GLU A 539 -5.81 3.48 -30.01
CA GLU A 539 -4.95 2.35 -29.69
C GLU A 539 -4.70 1.44 -30.89
N ARG A 540 -5.70 1.23 -31.73
CA ARG A 540 -5.57 0.44 -32.97
C ARG A 540 -4.54 0.98 -33.96
N TYR A 541 -4.20 2.26 -33.87
CA TYR A 541 -3.34 2.95 -34.83
C TYR A 541 -1.99 3.37 -34.23
N LEU A 542 -1.99 3.75 -32.95
CA LEU A 542 -0.79 4.21 -32.24
C LEU A 542 -0.10 3.05 -31.49
N GLY A 543 -0.87 2.10 -30.96
CA GLY A 543 -0.35 0.94 -30.23
C GLY A 543 0.44 1.33 -28.99
N MET A 544 -0.16 2.15 -28.12
CA MET A 544 0.49 2.66 -26.91
C MET A 544 0.45 1.68 -25.74
N LYS A 545 -0.45 0.69 -25.78
CA LYS A 545 -0.62 -0.28 -24.71
C LYS A 545 0.64 -1.11 -24.51
N GLY A 546 1.20 -1.05 -23.30
CA GLY A 546 2.42 -1.76 -22.89
C GLY A 546 3.71 -1.17 -23.46
N ASP A 547 3.67 0.01 -24.08
CA ASP A 547 4.81 0.65 -24.75
C ASP A 547 5.00 2.10 -24.24
N GLU A 548 5.84 2.25 -23.20
CA GLU A 548 6.14 3.54 -22.55
C GLU A 548 6.74 4.57 -23.52
N GLU A 549 7.59 4.12 -24.45
CA GLU A 549 8.20 4.98 -25.46
C GLU A 549 7.13 5.58 -26.37
N LYS A 550 6.21 4.74 -26.87
CA LYS A 550 5.08 5.22 -27.67
C LYS A 550 4.12 6.11 -26.89
N VAL A 551 3.87 5.85 -25.61
CA VAL A 551 3.06 6.75 -24.78
C VAL A 551 3.72 8.12 -24.74
N SER A 552 5.03 8.18 -24.51
CA SER A 552 5.80 9.43 -24.50
C SER A 552 5.73 10.17 -25.84
N GLU A 553 5.90 9.46 -26.96
CA GLU A 553 5.90 10.03 -28.31
C GLU A 553 4.51 10.45 -28.84
N CYS A 554 3.47 9.69 -28.49
CA CYS A 554 2.12 9.85 -29.05
C CYS A 554 1.20 10.75 -28.21
N THR A 555 1.66 11.21 -27.05
CA THR A 555 0.89 12.04 -26.13
C THR A 555 1.70 13.24 -25.65
N SER A 556 1.04 14.28 -25.15
CA SER A 556 1.67 15.50 -24.65
C SER A 556 1.19 15.84 -23.25
N SER A 557 2.11 16.19 -22.35
CA SER A 557 1.77 16.79 -21.05
C SER A 557 1.38 18.26 -21.16
N ASN A 558 1.62 18.91 -22.31
CA ASN A 558 1.29 20.31 -22.56
C ASN A 558 -0.05 20.42 -23.31
N PHE A 559 -1.13 20.60 -22.56
CA PHE A 559 -2.48 20.76 -23.08
C PHE A 559 -3.26 21.77 -22.22
N ASP A 560 -4.24 22.43 -22.82
CA ASP A 560 -5.08 23.42 -22.15
C ASP A 560 -6.54 23.01 -22.14
N GLY A 561 -7.20 23.29 -21.02
CA GLY A 561 -8.63 23.06 -20.80
C GLY A 561 -9.04 21.58 -20.80
N LEU A 562 -10.15 21.27 -20.14
CA LEU A 562 -10.72 19.92 -20.11
C LEU A 562 -12.20 19.96 -20.52
N ILE A 563 -12.60 18.98 -21.33
CA ILE A 563 -13.97 18.74 -21.76
C ILE A 563 -14.37 17.35 -21.26
N ALA A 564 -15.40 17.28 -20.43
CA ALA A 564 -16.01 16.01 -20.04
C ALA A 564 -17.06 15.60 -21.09
N ALA A 565 -16.66 14.78 -22.06
CA ALA A 565 -17.52 14.34 -23.16
C ALA A 565 -18.34 13.10 -22.76
N MET A 566 -19.48 13.32 -22.11
CA MET A 566 -20.33 12.26 -21.56
C MET A 566 -21.32 11.68 -22.59
N ILE A 567 -21.90 12.55 -23.41
CA ILE A 567 -22.73 12.17 -24.57
C ILE A 567 -22.18 12.92 -25.79
N PRO A 568 -21.06 12.46 -26.38
CA PRO A 568 -20.34 13.22 -27.40
C PRO A 568 -21.21 13.56 -28.61
N ASP A 569 -22.12 12.67 -29.00
CA ASP A 569 -22.98 12.79 -30.17
C ASP A 569 -24.10 13.84 -30.03
N GLU A 570 -24.50 14.17 -28.80
CA GLU A 570 -25.50 15.20 -28.50
C GLU A 570 -24.88 16.54 -28.08
N SER A 571 -23.63 16.55 -27.60
CA SER A 571 -22.97 17.75 -27.08
C SER A 571 -22.53 18.71 -28.19
N TRP A 572 -22.99 19.97 -28.11
CA TRP A 572 -22.56 21.03 -29.03
C TRP A 572 -21.05 21.28 -28.96
N VAL A 573 -20.48 21.32 -27.76
CA VAL A 573 -19.03 21.46 -27.55
C VAL A 573 -18.27 20.31 -28.23
N CYS A 574 -18.78 19.08 -28.12
CA CYS A 574 -18.16 17.93 -28.77
C CYS A 574 -18.23 18.01 -30.29
N LYS A 575 -19.33 18.50 -30.85
CA LYS A 575 -19.48 18.74 -32.28
C LYS A 575 -18.54 19.85 -32.77
N TRP A 576 -18.47 20.96 -32.05
CA TRP A 576 -17.55 22.08 -32.32
C TRP A 576 -16.09 21.62 -32.32
N GLN A 577 -15.72 20.83 -31.31
CA GLN A 577 -14.37 20.29 -31.15
C GLN A 577 -14.08 19.07 -32.04
N LYS A 578 -15.06 18.60 -32.83
CA LYS A 578 -14.96 17.40 -33.68
C LYS A 578 -14.60 16.13 -32.90
N ILE A 579 -15.11 16.01 -31.67
CA ILE A 579 -15.04 14.81 -30.82
C ILE A 579 -16.40 14.11 -30.69
N ASN A 580 -17.46 14.55 -31.38
CA ASN A 580 -18.81 13.99 -31.27
C ASN A 580 -18.98 12.55 -31.78
N ARG A 581 -17.94 11.95 -32.37
CA ARG A 581 -17.90 10.52 -32.75
C ARG A 581 -16.81 9.75 -32.00
N LYS A 582 -16.21 10.36 -30.98
CA LYS A 582 -15.15 9.77 -30.17
C LYS A 582 -15.76 9.12 -28.93
N ALA A 583 -14.99 8.25 -28.28
CA ALA A 583 -15.39 7.59 -27.05
C ALA A 583 -15.77 8.60 -25.96
N ARG A 584 -16.61 8.20 -25.01
CA ARG A 584 -16.87 9.01 -23.80
C ARG A 584 -15.57 9.17 -23.01
N GLY A 585 -15.40 10.30 -22.34
CA GLY A 585 -14.21 10.54 -21.51
C GLY A 585 -13.80 12.01 -21.45
N ILE A 586 -12.58 12.24 -20.96
CA ILE A 586 -12.01 13.58 -20.82
C ILE A 586 -11.17 13.91 -22.06
N TYR A 587 -11.34 15.11 -22.60
CA TYR A 587 -10.59 15.62 -23.75
C TYR A 587 -9.99 16.98 -23.46
N ALA A 588 -8.80 17.25 -23.99
CA ALA A 588 -8.21 18.58 -23.94
C ALA A 588 -8.89 19.51 -24.95
N VAL A 589 -9.05 20.79 -24.58
CA VAL A 589 -9.53 21.84 -25.50
C VAL A 589 -8.45 22.13 -26.55
N SER A 590 -7.20 22.24 -26.09
CA SER A 590 -6.02 22.45 -26.93
C SER A 590 -4.89 21.51 -26.53
N VAL A 591 -4.10 21.04 -27.51
CA VAL A 591 -2.94 20.17 -27.26
C VAL A 591 -1.75 20.69 -28.04
N SER A 592 -0.65 20.95 -27.36
CA SER A 592 0.61 21.38 -27.98
C SER A 592 1.50 20.17 -28.27
N GLY A 593 2.14 20.20 -29.44
CA GLY A 593 3.02 19.14 -29.92
C GLY A 593 2.51 18.49 -31.22
N THR A 594 3.35 17.64 -31.80
CA THR A 594 3.05 16.92 -33.04
C THR A 594 3.57 15.49 -32.97
N LEU A 595 2.86 14.56 -33.61
CA LEU A 595 3.34 13.18 -33.73
C LEU A 595 4.65 13.13 -34.52
N PRO A 596 5.60 12.26 -34.15
CA PRO A 596 6.82 12.01 -34.93
C PRO A 596 6.53 11.65 -36.38
N SER A 597 7.45 12.01 -37.28
CA SER A 597 7.29 11.81 -38.73
C SER A 597 7.03 10.35 -39.12
N HIS A 598 7.68 9.40 -38.44
CA HIS A 598 7.51 7.97 -38.68
C HIS A 598 6.09 7.49 -38.33
N ILE A 599 5.56 7.89 -37.17
CA ILE A 599 4.15 7.62 -36.79
C ILE A 599 3.18 8.27 -37.78
N VAL A 600 3.46 9.50 -38.24
CA VAL A 600 2.61 10.16 -39.25
C VAL A 600 2.61 9.40 -40.58
N GLN A 601 3.73 8.80 -40.97
CA GLN A 601 3.83 7.96 -42.17
C GLN A 601 3.02 6.67 -42.01
N ASP A 602 3.06 6.05 -40.83
CA ASP A 602 2.27 4.84 -40.52
C ASP A 602 0.76 5.13 -40.48
N LEU A 603 0.35 6.29 -39.94
CA LEU A 603 -1.04 6.71 -40.00
C LEU A 603 -1.51 6.92 -41.45
N LYS A 604 -0.66 7.48 -42.31
CA LYS A 604 -0.98 7.65 -43.74
C LYS A 604 -1.12 6.32 -44.47
N SER A 605 -0.25 5.34 -44.21
CA SER A 605 -0.34 4.01 -44.83
C SER A 605 -1.63 3.27 -44.43
N GLN A 606 -2.17 3.58 -43.25
CA GLN A 606 -3.45 3.09 -42.75
C GLN A 606 -4.66 3.97 -43.14
N ASN A 607 -4.49 4.95 -44.03
CA ASN A 607 -5.52 5.92 -44.44
C ASN A 607 -6.12 6.76 -43.28
N ILE A 608 -5.37 6.96 -42.19
CA ILE A 608 -5.76 7.83 -41.07
C ILE A 608 -5.26 9.25 -41.33
N ARG A 609 -6.19 10.20 -41.47
CA ARG A 609 -5.86 11.61 -41.68
C ARG A 609 -5.39 12.23 -40.36
N TYR A 610 -4.10 12.56 -40.30
CA TYR A 610 -3.51 13.39 -39.25
C TYR A 610 -3.29 14.82 -39.75
N LYS A 611 -3.69 15.81 -38.96
CA LYS A 611 -3.39 17.23 -39.21
C LYS A 611 -2.60 17.78 -38.02
N PRO A 612 -1.32 18.14 -38.18
CA PRO A 612 -0.53 18.77 -37.13
C PRO A 612 -1.23 20.03 -36.59
N HIS A 613 -1.10 20.28 -35.28
CA HIS A 613 -1.64 21.48 -34.61
C HIS A 613 -3.15 21.69 -34.78
N MET A 614 -3.93 20.66 -35.14
CA MET A 614 -5.36 20.81 -35.42
C MET A 614 -6.15 21.40 -34.24
N ARG A 615 -5.66 21.25 -33.01
CA ARG A 615 -6.20 21.86 -31.80
C ARG A 615 -5.17 22.66 -31.01
N ASP A 616 -4.05 23.05 -31.60
CA ASP A 616 -3.07 23.87 -30.89
C ASP A 616 -3.47 25.34 -31.00
N MET A 617 -4.23 25.83 -30.02
CA MET A 617 -4.75 27.21 -30.05
C MET A 617 -3.65 28.25 -29.78
N THR A 618 -2.51 27.85 -29.22
CA THR A 618 -1.38 28.74 -28.90
C THR A 618 -0.67 29.29 -30.13
N LYS A 619 -0.82 28.66 -31.30
CA LYS A 619 -0.19 29.09 -32.56
C LYS A 619 -1.08 29.98 -33.44
N ASN A 620 -2.37 30.10 -33.13
CA ASN A 620 -3.32 30.91 -33.90
C ASN A 620 -3.53 32.32 -33.32
N SER A 621 -2.97 32.59 -32.14
CA SER A 621 -2.78 33.93 -31.56
C SER A 621 -1.42 34.46 -31.92
#